data_AF-R7AUR9-F1
#
_entry.id   AF-R7AUR9-F1
#
_cell.length_a   1.000
_cell.length_b   1.000
_cell.length_c   1.000
_cell.angle_alpha   90.00
_cell.angle_beta   90.00
_cell.angle_gamma   90.00
#
_symmetry.space_group_name_H-M   'P 1'
#
loop_
_entity.id
_entity.type
_entity.pdbx_description
1 polymer ?
#
loop_
_entity_poly.entity_id
_entity_poly.type
_entity_poly.pdbx_seq_one_letter_code
_entity_poly.pdbx_strand_id
1 'polypeptide(L)'
;MIPSLLRVTLSIAVICYFIIILYYLKRKMLELKYTLIWLVAGLVMGIMIFFPELLVLFIRMLGIESNMNGLYVLCIAFIIAILMTLTSIVSRQAMKIKILTQQLSMVEKRIRELEDEQNV
;
A
#
# COMPACT_ATOMS: atom_id res chain seq x y z
N MET A 1 -2.88 -12.08 -30.17
CA MET A 1 -1.67 -12.60 -29.50
C MET A 1 -1.04 -11.45 -28.74
N ILE A 2 -0.77 -11.60 -27.44
CA ILE A 2 -0.02 -10.58 -26.70
C ILE A 2 1.41 -10.60 -27.24
N PRO A 3 1.95 -9.48 -27.75
CA PRO A 3 3.33 -9.42 -28.23
C PRO A 3 4.28 -9.94 -27.15
N SER A 4 5.16 -10.88 -27.53
CA SER A 4 6.11 -11.52 -26.60
C SER A 4 6.96 -10.49 -25.84
N LEU A 5 7.23 -9.33 -26.47
CA LEU A 5 7.90 -8.20 -25.83
C LEU A 5 7.17 -7.68 -24.58
N LEU A 6 5.84 -7.53 -24.61
CA LEU A 6 5.08 -7.00 -23.47
C LEU A 6 5.08 -7.97 -22.29
N ARG A 7 5.06 -9.29 -22.55
CA ARG A 7 5.17 -10.30 -21.49
C ARG A 7 6.53 -10.26 -20.80
N VAL A 8 7.60 -10.06 -21.56
CA VAL A 8 8.97 -9.98 -21.03
C VAL A 8 9.15 -8.69 -20.23
N THR A 9 8.70 -7.54 -20.74
CA THR A 9 8.82 -6.26 -20.01
C THR A 9 8.01 -6.25 -18.71
N LEU A 10 6.78 -6.79 -18.71
CA LEU A 10 5.99 -6.94 -17.48
C LEU A 10 6.63 -7.90 -16.48
N SER A 11 7.21 -9.01 -16.95
CA SER A 11 7.88 -9.96 -16.05
C SER A 11 9.08 -9.32 -15.35
N ILE A 12 9.90 -8.56 -16.10
CA ILE A 12 11.02 -7.79 -15.53
C ILE A 12 10.52 -6.75 -14.54
N ALA A 13 9.44 -6.03 -14.87
CA ALA A 13 8.85 -5.03 -13.97
C ALA A 13 8.37 -5.63 -12.64
N VAL A 14 7.74 -6.80 -12.66
CA VAL A 14 7.30 -7.50 -11.43
C VAL A 14 8.48 -7.99 -10.59
N ILE A 15 9.53 -8.51 -11.23
CA ILE A 15 10.74 -8.92 -10.51
C ILE A 15 11.38 -7.71 -9.82
N CYS A 16 11.55 -6.59 -10.53
CA CYS A 16 12.02 -5.33 -9.95
C CYS A 16 11.13 -4.86 -8.79
N TYR A 17 9.80 -4.92 -8.95
CA TYR A 17 8.83 -4.56 -7.91
C TYR A 17 9.02 -5.41 -6.65
N PHE A 18 9.17 -6.73 -6.79
CA PHE A 18 9.42 -7.63 -5.66
C PHE A 18 10.75 -7.34 -4.96
N ILE A 19 11.81 -7.07 -5.73
CA ILE A 19 13.13 -6.68 -5.17
C ILE A 19 12.99 -5.39 -4.36
N ILE A 20 12.29 -4.38 -4.89
CA ILE A 20 12.05 -3.10 -4.20
C ILE A 20 11.27 -3.33 -2.90
N ILE A 21 10.19 -4.11 -2.92
CA ILE A 21 9.43 -4.45 -1.70
C ILE A 21 10.32 -5.13 -0.66
N LEU A 22 11.07 -6.15 -1.06
CA LEU A 22 11.94 -6.89 -0.14
C LEU A 22 13.04 -6.00 0.44
N TYR A 23 13.54 -5.05 -0.35
CA TYR A 23 14.49 -4.04 0.11
C TYR A 23 13.89 -3.09 1.16
N TYR A 24 12.67 -2.56 0.90
CA TYR A 24 11.96 -1.72 1.88
C TYR A 24 11.60 -2.47 3.17
N LEU A 25 11.24 -3.76 3.04
CA LEU A 25 10.99 -4.65 4.18
C LEU A 25 12.26 -4.85 5.03
N LYS A 26 13.40 -5.12 4.38
CA LYS A 26 14.70 -5.33 5.05
C LYS A 26 15.17 -4.08 5.80
N ARG A 27 14.85 -2.88 5.30
CA ARG A 27 15.18 -1.61 5.96
C ARG A 27 14.26 -1.23 7.14
N LYS A 28 13.25 -2.05 7.48
CA LYS A 28 12.24 -1.76 8.53
C LYS A 28 11.59 -0.37 8.39
N MET A 29 11.60 0.23 7.20
CA MET A 29 11.03 1.57 6.97
C MET A 29 9.50 1.55 6.92
N LEU A 30 8.90 0.37 6.85
CA LEU A 30 7.45 0.15 6.84
C LEU A 30 7.08 -0.80 7.99
N GLU A 31 6.01 -0.49 8.73
CA GLU A 31 5.48 -1.48 9.68
C GLU A 31 5.03 -2.74 8.92
N LEU A 32 5.43 -3.90 9.45
CA LEU A 32 5.24 -5.22 8.84
C LEU A 32 3.81 -5.48 8.34
N LYS A 33 2.81 -4.96 9.07
CA LYS A 33 1.39 -5.06 8.76
C LYS A 33 1.04 -4.47 7.39
N TYR A 34 1.64 -3.35 7.01
CA TYR A 34 1.34 -2.68 5.75
C TYR A 34 2.09 -3.32 4.59
N THR A 35 3.34 -3.73 4.83
CA THR A 35 4.15 -4.42 3.81
C THR A 35 3.54 -5.78 3.44
N LEU A 36 2.82 -6.42 4.36
CA LEU A 36 2.14 -7.69 4.10
C LEU A 36 1.07 -7.58 3.02
N ILE A 37 0.26 -6.50 3.02
CA ILE A 37 -0.75 -6.23 1.99
C ILE A 37 -0.07 -6.02 0.63
N TRP A 38 1.03 -5.26 0.61
CA TRP A 38 1.83 -5.02 -0.60
C TRP A 38 2.44 -6.31 -1.17
N LEU A 39 2.92 -7.20 -0.30
CA LEU A 39 3.52 -8.47 -0.69
C LEU A 39 2.46 -9.42 -1.27
N VAL A 40 1.28 -9.49 -0.66
CA VAL A 40 0.14 -10.27 -1.18
C VAL A 40 -0.36 -9.72 -2.51
N ALA A 41 -0.55 -8.40 -2.63
CA ALA A 41 -1.00 -7.78 -3.88
C ALA A 41 0.01 -8.00 -5.03
N GLY A 42 1.30 -7.86 -4.73
CA GLY A 42 2.39 -8.17 -5.66
C GLY A 42 2.39 -9.63 -6.12
N LEU A 43 2.19 -10.55 -5.17
CA LEU A 43 2.15 -11.98 -5.44
C LEU A 43 0.95 -12.34 -6.33
N VAL A 44 -0.23 -11.79 -6.05
CA VAL A 44 -1.43 -11.98 -6.89
C VAL A 44 -1.19 -11.44 -8.30
N MET A 45 -0.61 -10.24 -8.44
CA MET A 45 -0.27 -9.70 -9.76
C MET A 45 0.77 -10.56 -10.50
N GLY A 46 1.80 -11.04 -9.81
CA GLY A 46 2.81 -11.93 -10.40
C GLY A 46 2.19 -13.23 -10.93
N ILE A 47 1.30 -13.85 -10.14
CA ILE A 47 0.57 -15.06 -10.57
C ILE A 47 -0.28 -14.77 -11.81
N MET A 48 -0.97 -13.62 -11.86
CA MET A 48 -1.80 -13.25 -13.03
C MET A 48 -0.98 -13.01 -14.31
N ILE A 49 0.28 -12.58 -14.20
CA ILE A 49 1.17 -12.39 -15.35
C ILE A 49 1.74 -13.72 -15.85
N PHE A 50 2.09 -14.63 -14.95
CA PHE A 50 2.55 -15.97 -15.30
C PHE A 50 1.42 -16.87 -15.83
N PHE A 51 0.20 -16.73 -15.30
CA PHE A 51 -0.99 -17.48 -15.68
C PHE A 51 -2.05 -16.57 -16.32
N PRO A 52 -1.91 -16.23 -17.62
CA PRO A 52 -2.84 -15.35 -18.30
C PRO A 52 -4.25 -15.94 -18.48
N GLU A 53 -4.40 -17.27 -18.39
CA GLU A 53 -5.73 -17.93 -18.48
C GLU A 53 -6.65 -17.56 -17.31
N LEU A 54 -6.10 -17.43 -16.09
CA LEU A 54 -6.84 -16.96 -14.92
C LEU A 54 -7.33 -15.51 -15.12
N LEU A 55 -6.46 -14.68 -15.68
CA LEU A 55 -6.77 -13.28 -15.98
C LEU A 55 -7.87 -13.18 -17.05
N VAL A 56 -7.80 -14.00 -18.11
CA VAL A 56 -8.85 -14.07 -19.16
C VAL A 56 -10.20 -14.48 -18.58
N LEU A 57 -10.23 -15.40 -17.60
CA LEU A 57 -11.46 -15.85 -16.96
C LEU A 57 -12.13 -14.73 -16.12
N PHE A 58 -11.33 -13.97 -15.36
CA PHE A 58 -11.80 -12.78 -14.63
C PHE A 58 -12.28 -11.66 -15.57
N ILE A 59 -11.54 -11.39 -16.64
CA ILE A 59 -11.84 -10.36 -17.64
C ILE A 59 -13.11 -10.71 -18.42
N ARG A 60 -13.32 -12.00 -18.76
CA ARG A 60 -14.56 -12.47 -19.37
C ARG A 60 -15.77 -12.32 -18.45
N MET A 61 -15.62 -12.57 -17.15
CA MET A 61 -16.69 -12.25 -16.18
C MET A 61 -17.03 -10.76 -16.13
N LEU A 62 -16.03 -9.90 -16.32
CA LEU A 62 -16.21 -8.44 -16.42
C LEU A 62 -16.70 -7.95 -17.80
N GLY A 63 -16.78 -8.83 -18.81
CA GLY A 63 -17.25 -8.47 -20.16
C GLY A 63 -16.24 -7.70 -21.02
N ILE A 64 -14.94 -7.76 -20.72
CA ILE A 64 -13.90 -7.03 -21.47
C ILE A 64 -13.35 -7.92 -22.60
N GLU A 65 -13.41 -7.45 -23.85
CA GLU A 65 -12.97 -8.27 -25.00
C GLU A 65 -11.45 -8.35 -25.21
N SER A 66 -10.68 -7.38 -24.70
CA SER A 66 -9.23 -7.32 -24.88
C SER A 66 -8.46 -7.67 -23.61
N ASN A 67 -7.61 -8.69 -23.70
CA ASN A 67 -6.73 -9.13 -22.60
C ASN A 67 -5.82 -8.01 -22.07
N MET A 68 -5.37 -7.07 -22.92
CA MET A 68 -4.55 -5.92 -22.48
C MET A 68 -5.39 -4.94 -21.67
N ASN A 69 -6.60 -4.62 -22.12
CA ASN A 69 -7.46 -3.65 -21.44
C ASN A 69 -7.86 -4.17 -20.06
N GLY A 70 -8.15 -5.46 -19.94
CA GLY A 70 -8.48 -6.04 -18.65
C GLY A 70 -7.30 -6.06 -17.67
N LEU A 71 -6.06 -6.25 -18.15
CA LEU A 71 -4.86 -6.08 -17.32
C LEU A 71 -4.72 -4.64 -16.79
N TYR A 72 -4.97 -3.63 -17.63
CA TYR A 72 -4.93 -2.23 -17.20
C TYR A 72 -6.00 -1.91 -16.15
N VAL A 73 -7.23 -2.39 -16.35
CA VAL A 73 -8.32 -2.21 -15.38
C VAL A 73 -7.93 -2.83 -14.03
N LEU A 74 -7.30 -4.00 -14.05
CA LEU A 74 -6.84 -4.69 -12.85
C LEU A 74 -5.72 -3.92 -12.13
N CYS A 75 -4.74 -3.42 -12.88
CA CYS A 75 -3.70 -2.54 -12.33
C CYS A 75 -4.29 -1.27 -11.71
N ILE A 76 -5.25 -0.62 -12.38
CA ILE A 76 -5.92 0.58 -11.86
C ILE A 76 -6.71 0.25 -10.59
N ALA A 77 -7.44 -0.86 -10.56
CA ALA A 77 -8.15 -1.32 -9.37
C ALA A 77 -7.21 -1.56 -8.19
N PHE A 78 -6.05 -2.20 -8.43
CA PHE A 78 -5.02 -2.37 -7.42
C PHE A 78 -4.45 -1.03 -6.94
N ILE A 79 -4.16 -0.10 -7.84
CA ILE A 79 -3.69 1.24 -7.47
C ILE A 79 -4.71 1.94 -6.57
N ILE A 80 -6.00 1.90 -6.91
CA ILE A 80 -7.06 2.50 -6.10
C ILE A 80 -7.13 1.85 -4.71
N ALA A 81 -7.06 0.52 -4.65
CA ALA A 81 -7.05 -0.21 -3.36
C ALA A 81 -5.84 0.19 -2.49
N ILE A 82 -4.67 0.36 -3.10
CA ILE A 82 -3.45 0.82 -2.43
C ILE A 82 -3.64 2.26 -1.92
N LEU A 83 -4.15 3.17 -2.75
CA LEU A 83 -4.40 4.55 -2.36
C LEU A 83 -5.40 4.66 -1.20
N MET A 84 -6.47 3.85 -1.21
CA MET A 84 -7.43 3.76 -0.11
C MET A 84 -6.76 3.30 1.18
N THR A 85 -5.90 2.28 1.09
CA THR A 85 -5.14 1.76 2.24
C THR A 85 -4.22 2.84 2.82
N LEU A 86 -3.44 3.52 1.97
CA LEU A 86 -2.56 4.62 2.37
C LEU A 86 -3.34 5.77 3.02
N THR A 87 -4.47 6.15 2.42
CA THR A 87 -5.35 7.20 2.96
C THR A 87 -5.86 6.83 4.35
N SER A 88 -6.27 5.57 4.57
CA SER A 88 -6.69 5.09 5.89
C SER A 88 -5.56 5.14 6.93
N ILE A 89 -4.33 4.81 6.52
CA ILE A 89 -3.16 4.88 7.41
C ILE A 89 -2.87 6.32 7.82
N VAL A 90 -2.80 7.24 6.85
CA VAL A 90 -2.57 8.67 7.12
C VAL A 90 -3.65 9.23 8.03
N SER A 91 -4.92 8.88 7.79
CA SER A 91 -6.04 9.26 8.65
C SER A 91 -5.87 8.78 10.10
N ARG A 92 -5.48 7.52 10.31
CA ARG A 92 -5.21 6.97 11.66
C ARG A 92 -4.00 7.63 12.31
N GLN A 93 -2.94 7.91 11.55
CA GLN A 93 -1.75 8.61 12.05
C GLN A 93 -2.09 10.02 12.50
N ALA A 94 -2.88 10.77 11.72
CA ALA A 94 -3.35 12.11 12.09
C ALA A 94 -4.13 12.11 13.42
N MET A 95 -4.98 11.10 13.63
CA MET A 95 -5.70 10.93 14.90
C MET A 95 -4.74 10.67 16.08
N LYS A 96 -3.73 9.80 15.90
CA LYS A 96 -2.72 9.55 16.94
C LYS A 96 -1.91 10.80 17.28
N ILE A 97 -1.50 11.57 16.26
CA ILE A 97 -0.78 12.85 16.46
C ILE A 97 -1.65 13.81 17.27
N LYS A 98 -2.93 13.97 16.91
CA LYS A 98 -3.86 14.82 17.66
C LYS A 98 -3.94 14.44 19.14
N ILE A 99 -4.06 13.14 19.44
CA ILE A 99 -4.12 12.63 20.82
C ILE A 99 -2.81 12.93 21.56
N LEU A 100 -1.65 12.69 20.93
CA LEU A 100 -0.35 12.97 21.53
C LEU A 100 -0.16 14.47 21.81
N THR A 101 -0.57 15.34 20.89
CA THR A 101 -0.55 16.80 21.11
C THR A 101 -1.44 17.18 22.30
N GLN A 102 -2.65 16.61 22.41
CA GLN A 102 -3.53 16.86 23.55
C GLN A 102 -2.91 16.39 24.88
N GLN A 103 -2.30 15.20 24.89
CA GLN A 103 -1.60 14.69 26.06
C GLN A 103 -0.42 15.59 26.47
N LEU A 104 0.37 16.05 25.50
CA LEU A 104 1.46 17.00 25.74
C LEU A 104 0.95 18.30 26.36
N SER A 105 -0.11 18.90 25.80
CA SER A 105 -0.68 20.13 26.35
C SER A 105 -1.23 19.97 27.77
N MET A 106 -1.81 18.81 28.12
CA MET A 106 -2.25 18.54 29.49
C MET A 106 -1.07 18.44 30.46
N VAL A 107 0.03 17.80 30.03
CA VAL A 107 1.26 17.70 30.82
C VAL A 107 1.90 19.07 31.01
N GLU A 108 2.01 19.88 29.96
CA GLU A 108 2.52 21.26 30.03
C GLU A 108 1.71 22.13 30.99
N LYS A 109 0.37 22.01 30.97
CA LYS A 109 -0.50 22.73 31.91
C LYS A 109 -0.23 22.34 33.36
N ARG A 110 -0.12 21.03 33.63
CA ARG A 110 0.17 20.50 34.97
C ARG A 110 1.51 21.01 35.50
N ILE A 111 2.54 21.06 34.64
CA ILE A 111 3.86 21.58 35.02
C ILE A 111 3.74 23.06 35.39
N ARG A 112 3.05 23.87 34.59
CA ARG A 112 2.86 25.30 34.89
C ARG A 112 2.11 25.53 36.20
N GLU A 113 1.05 24.76 36.46
CA GLU A 113 0.30 24.86 37.73
C GLU A 113 1.19 24.55 38.95
N LEU A 114 2.08 23.54 38.84
CA LEU A 114 3.03 23.19 39.91
C LEU A 114 4.12 24.24 40.09
N GLU A 115 4.60 24.86 39.01
CA GLU A 115 5.57 25.97 39.05
C GLU A 115 4.95 27.23 39.70
N ASP A 116 3.68 27.51 39.42
CA ASP A 116 2.96 28.64 40.03
C ASP A 116 2.72 28.40 41.54
N GLU A 117 2.40 27.17 41.96
CA GLU A 117 2.24 26.80 43.38
C GLU A 117 3.55 26.86 44.19
N GLN A 118 4.70 26.60 43.56
CA GLN A 118 6.01 26.68 44.23
C GLN A 118 6.56 28.11 44.34
N ASN A 119 6.05 29.05 43.54
CA ASN A 119 6.45 30.45 43.54
C ASN A 119 5.58 31.34 44.45
N VAL A 120 4.65 30.75 45.22
CA VAL A 120 3.83 31.40 46.26
C VAL A 120 4.31 30.96 47.64
#